data_AF-D7LUK0-F1
#
_entry.id   AF-D7LUK0-F1
#
_cell.length_a   1.000
_cell.length_b   1.000
_cell.length_c   1.000
_cell.angle_alpha   90.00
_cell.angle_beta   90.00
_cell.angle_gamma   90.00
#
_symmetry.space_group_name_H-M   'P 1'
#
loop_
_entity.id
_entity.type
_entity.pdbx_description
1 polymer ?
#
loop_
_entity_poly.entity_id
_entity_poly.type
_entity_poly.pdbx_seq_one_letter_code
_entity_poly.pdbx_strand_id
1 'polypeptide(L)'
;MSSRTCGSLFLVTFCCLLLHVAGSRTDPSEVNALREVKRSIIDPMRNLSNWAKGDPCNSNWTGIICFGSSHDDGHFHVRELQLMRLNLSGELAPEVGQLLYLEIL
;
A
#
# COMPACT_ATOMS: atom_id res chain seq x y z
N MET A 1 -3.32 -44.78 -26.61
CA MET A 1 -3.59 -43.88 -25.47
C MET A 1 -2.38 -43.00 -25.24
N SER A 2 -2.55 -41.67 -25.28
CA SER A 2 -1.74 -40.61 -24.61
C SER A 2 -1.55 -39.38 -25.51
N SER A 3 -2.59 -38.55 -25.60
CA SER A 3 -2.48 -37.19 -26.19
C SER A 3 -3.41 -36.17 -25.52
N ARG A 4 -4.19 -36.58 -24.51
CA ARG A 4 -5.14 -35.70 -23.80
C ARG A 4 -4.57 -35.14 -22.50
N THR A 5 -3.44 -35.66 -22.03
CA THR A 5 -2.78 -35.27 -20.77
C THR A 5 -1.88 -34.05 -20.93
N CYS A 6 -1.32 -33.82 -22.13
CA CYS A 6 -0.38 -32.72 -22.38
C CYS A 6 -1.08 -31.34 -22.41
N GLY A 7 -2.19 -31.21 -23.15
CA GLY A 7 -2.94 -29.95 -23.23
C GLY A 7 -3.52 -29.48 -21.90
N SER A 8 -3.95 -30.42 -21.05
CA SER A 8 -4.46 -30.11 -19.70
C SER A 8 -3.37 -29.63 -18.75
N LEU A 9 -2.15 -30.18 -18.83
CA LEU A 9 -1.01 -29.73 -18.02
C LEU A 9 -0.59 -28.30 -18.38
N PHE A 10 -0.51 -27.98 -19.67
CA PHE A 10 -0.16 -26.63 -20.15
C PHE A 10 -1.19 -25.57 -19.70
N LEU A 11 -2.49 -25.88 -19.79
CA LEU A 11 -3.57 -24.97 -19.36
C LEU A 11 -3.57 -24.74 -17.84
N VAL A 12 -3.33 -25.79 -17.05
CA VAL A 12 -3.23 -25.66 -15.58
C VAL A 12 -2.00 -24.86 -15.18
N THR A 13 -0.84 -25.09 -15.79
CA THR A 13 0.37 -24.30 -15.52
C THR A 13 0.23 -22.84 -15.91
N PHE A 14 -0.41 -22.54 -17.04
CA PHE A 14 -0.67 -21.16 -17.47
C PHE A 14 -1.67 -20.46 -16.53
N CYS A 15 -2.72 -21.17 -16.10
CA CYS A 15 -3.67 -20.66 -15.10
C CYS A 15 -3.00 -20.38 -13.75
N CYS A 16 -2.14 -21.28 -13.28
CA CYS A 16 -1.36 -21.07 -12.07
C CYS A 16 -0.44 -19.86 -12.20
N LEU A 17 0.29 -19.69 -13.31
CA LEU A 17 1.16 -18.51 -13.52
C LEU A 17 0.39 -17.18 -13.50
N LEU A 18 -0.85 -17.15 -14.00
CA LEU A 18 -1.73 -15.98 -13.91
C LEU A 18 -2.22 -15.70 -12.48
N LEU A 19 -2.34 -16.73 -11.63
CA LEU A 19 -2.73 -16.60 -10.22
C LEU A 19 -1.58 -16.15 -9.31
N HIS A 20 -0.32 -16.19 -9.77
CA HIS A 20 0.85 -15.92 -8.93
C HIS A 20 1.21 -14.44 -8.75
N VAL A 21 0.49 -13.49 -9.38
CA VAL A 21 0.76 -12.05 -9.18
C VAL A 21 -0.21 -11.44 -8.16
N ALA A 22 -0.31 -12.05 -6.98
CA ALA A 22 -0.88 -11.42 -5.80
C ALA A 22 0.26 -10.89 -4.94
N GLY A 23 0.72 -9.67 -5.22
CA GLY A 23 1.64 -8.97 -4.33
C GLY A 23 0.97 -8.65 -2.99
N SER A 24 1.74 -8.61 -1.91
CA SER A 24 1.25 -8.14 -0.60
C SER A 24 0.69 -6.71 -0.72
N ARG A 25 -0.24 -6.36 0.17
CA ARG A 25 -0.90 -5.06 0.21
C ARG A 25 -0.65 -4.40 1.55
N THR A 26 -0.70 -3.08 1.59
CA THR A 26 -0.67 -2.32 2.84
C THR A 26 -1.78 -2.80 3.77
N ASP A 27 -1.48 -2.88 5.06
CA ASP A 27 -2.48 -3.23 6.06
C ASP A 27 -3.72 -2.31 5.95
N PRO A 28 -4.95 -2.84 5.89
CA PRO A 28 -6.15 -2.04 5.70
C PRO A 28 -6.37 -0.96 6.77
N SER A 29 -5.93 -1.20 8.01
CA SER A 29 -6.01 -0.21 9.09
C SER A 29 -5.09 0.97 8.85
N GLU A 30 -3.88 0.74 8.35
CA GLU A 30 -2.95 1.80 7.97
C GLU A 30 -3.45 2.58 6.74
N VAL A 31 -4.06 1.90 5.77
CA VAL A 31 -4.71 2.57 4.63
C VAL A 31 -5.81 3.51 5.11
N ASN A 32 -6.61 3.07 6.09
CA ASN A 32 -7.66 3.90 6.67
C ASN A 32 -7.07 5.08 7.47
N ALA A 33 -6.04 4.85 8.27
CA ALA A 33 -5.34 5.88 9.02
C ALA A 33 -4.80 7.00 8.11
N LEU A 34 -4.12 6.62 7.02
CA LEU A 34 -3.61 7.59 6.03
C LEU A 34 -4.74 8.39 5.35
N ARG A 35 -5.91 7.77 5.16
CA ARG A 35 -7.10 8.46 4.62
C ARG A 35 -7.61 9.51 5.61
N GLU A 36 -7.65 9.20 6.91
CA GLU A 36 -8.04 10.19 7.93
C GLU A 36 -7.02 11.31 8.05
N VAL A 37 -5.72 10.99 8.06
CA VAL A 37 -4.63 11.99 8.01
C VAL A 37 -4.79 12.92 6.81
N LYS A 38 -5.10 12.38 5.62
CA LYS A 38 -5.36 13.23 4.44
C LYS A 38 -6.54 14.17 4.64
N ARG A 39 -7.61 13.72 5.31
CA ARG A 39 -8.81 14.54 5.53
C ARG A 39 -8.58 15.65 6.55
N SER A 40 -7.69 15.44 7.52
CA SER A 40 -7.41 16.41 8.58
C SER A 40 -6.42 17.51 8.15
N ILE A 41 -5.59 17.22 7.14
CA ILE A 41 -4.58 18.15 6.62
C ILE A 41 -5.15 19.03 5.50
N ILE A 42 -4.82 20.32 5.55
CA ILE A 42 -5.09 21.30 4.51
C ILE A 42 -3.94 21.28 3.51
N ASP A 43 -4.21 20.85 2.27
CA ASP A 43 -3.23 20.72 1.18
C ASP A 43 -3.60 21.62 -0.02
N PRO A 44 -3.29 22.93 0.05
CA PRO A 44 -3.69 23.89 -1.00
C PRO A 44 -2.98 23.64 -2.34
N MET A 45 -1.80 23.00 -2.29
CA MET A 45 -0.98 22.71 -3.48
C MET A 45 -1.27 21.34 -4.09
N ARG A 46 -2.14 20.52 -3.46
CA ARG A 46 -2.50 19.16 -3.90
C ARG A 46 -1.30 18.21 -3.95
N ASN A 47 -0.32 18.40 -3.07
CA ASN A 47 0.87 17.55 -2.96
C ASN A 47 0.53 16.11 -2.56
N LEU A 48 -0.58 15.89 -1.85
CA LEU A 48 -1.11 14.59 -1.42
C LEU A 48 -2.23 14.07 -2.35
N SER A 49 -2.33 14.60 -3.57
CA SER A 49 -3.40 14.23 -4.52
C SER A 49 -3.41 12.73 -4.85
N ASN A 50 -2.25 12.08 -4.91
CA ASN A 50 -2.12 10.65 -5.18
C ASN A 50 -2.58 9.74 -4.01
N TRP A 51 -2.82 10.27 -2.81
CA TRP A 51 -3.38 9.54 -1.66
C TRP A 51 -4.87 9.21 -1.81
N ALA A 52 -5.30 8.80 -2.99
CA ALA A 52 -6.70 8.48 -3.31
C ALA A 52 -6.83 7.20 -4.13
N LYS A 53 -5.79 6.86 -4.90
CA LYS A 53 -5.79 5.75 -5.84
C LYS A 53 -4.70 4.74 -5.48
N GLY A 54 -5.08 3.47 -5.53
CA GLY A 54 -4.16 2.37 -5.30
C GLY A 54 -3.82 2.16 -3.83
N ASP A 55 -2.88 1.24 -3.65
CA ASP A 55 -2.33 0.83 -2.36
C ASP A 55 -1.11 1.69 -2.00
N PRO A 56 -1.01 2.25 -0.78
CA PRO A 56 0.06 3.19 -0.40
C PRO A 56 1.48 2.68 -0.67
N CYS A 57 1.74 1.41 -0.33
CA CYS A 57 3.06 0.80 -0.49
C CYS A 57 3.35 0.34 -1.93
N ASN A 58 2.33 0.20 -2.78
CA ASN A 58 2.48 -0.24 -4.16
C ASN A 58 2.20 0.86 -5.21
N SER A 59 1.86 2.09 -4.79
CA SER A 59 1.40 3.16 -5.70
C SER A 59 2.16 4.47 -5.56
N ASN A 60 3.34 4.45 -4.93
CA ASN A 60 4.22 5.61 -4.74
C ASN A 60 3.48 6.83 -4.22
N TRP A 61 2.75 6.67 -3.10
CA TRP A 61 2.12 7.79 -2.44
C TRP A 61 3.17 8.79 -1.97
N THR A 62 2.89 10.08 -2.15
CA THR A 62 3.86 11.14 -1.82
C THR A 62 4.18 11.08 -0.33
N GLY A 63 5.46 10.99 0.00
CA GLY A 63 5.91 10.97 1.40
C GLY A 63 5.65 9.67 2.15
N ILE A 64 5.24 8.58 1.48
CA ILE A 64 5.06 7.27 2.13
C ILE A 64 6.21 6.35 1.74
N ILE A 65 6.96 5.88 2.75
CA ILE A 65 7.98 4.85 2.59
C ILE A 65 7.55 3.64 3.40
N CYS A 66 7.52 2.47 2.75
CA CYS A 66 7.15 1.22 3.39
C CYS A 66 8.36 0.31 3.63
N PHE A 67 8.18 -0.71 4.47
CA PHE A 67 9.16 -1.80 4.55
C PHE A 67 9.29 -2.51 3.19
N GLY A 68 10.50 -3.02 2.91
CA GLY A 68 10.80 -3.65 1.61
C GLY A 68 10.18 -5.03 1.42
N SER A 69 9.61 -5.61 2.47
CA SER A 69 8.93 -6.91 2.48
C SER A 69 7.70 -6.84 3.37
N SER A 70 6.74 -7.72 3.15
CA SER A 70 5.61 -7.89 4.05
C SER A 70 6.05 -8.44 5.40
N HIS A 71 5.31 -8.12 6.45
CA HIS A 71 5.49 -8.67 7.79
C HIS A 71 4.80 -10.02 7.95
N ASP A 72 4.87 -10.59 9.17
CA ASP A 72 4.32 -11.90 9.53
C ASP A 72 2.80 -12.01 9.32
N ASP A 73 2.09 -10.88 9.34
CA ASP A 73 0.65 -10.78 9.03
C ASP A 73 0.35 -10.80 7.52
N GLY A 74 1.38 -10.86 6.68
CA GLY A 74 1.26 -10.89 5.22
C GLY A 74 1.00 -9.53 4.59
N HIS A 75 1.10 -8.44 5.35
CA HIS A 75 0.87 -7.07 4.88
C HIS A 75 2.14 -6.25 4.78
N PHE A 76 2.13 -5.25 3.90
CA PHE A 76 3.12 -4.18 3.93
C PHE A 76 2.73 -3.16 5.00
N HIS A 77 3.73 -2.57 5.64
CA HIS A 77 3.52 -1.51 6.62
C HIS A 77 4.31 -0.26 6.26
N VAL A 78 3.75 0.89 6.61
CA VAL A 78 4.37 2.19 6.48
C VAL A 78 5.47 2.32 7.52
N ARG A 79 6.70 2.54 7.04
CA ARG A 79 7.87 2.79 7.88
C ARG A 79 8.08 4.29 8.10
N GLU A 80 7.84 5.11 7.09
CA GLU A 80 8.08 6.55 7.17
C GLU A 80 6.94 7.35 6.54
N LEU A 81 6.56 8.44 7.22
CA LEU A 81 5.53 9.37 6.79
C LEU A 81 6.12 10.79 6.66
N GLN A 82 6.67 11.10 5.50
CA GLN A 82 7.42 12.33 5.23
C GLN A 82 6.50 13.45 4.71
N LEU A 83 5.99 14.27 5.63
CA LEU A 83 5.08 15.40 5.30
C LEU A 83 5.76 16.77 5.27
N MET A 84 7.05 16.83 5.62
CA MET A 84 7.81 18.07 5.65
C MET A 84 7.98 18.71 4.27
N ARG A 85 8.05 20.04 4.23
CA ARG A 85 8.30 20.85 3.01
C ARG A 85 7.25 20.71 1.91
N LEU A 86 6.06 20.19 2.24
CA LEU A 86 4.92 20.06 1.32
C LEU A 86 3.91 21.22 1.45
N ASN A 87 4.24 22.29 2.19
CA ASN A 87 3.35 23.45 2.41
C ASN A 87 1.94 23.06 2.91
N LEU A 88 1.91 22.03 3.78
CA LEU A 88 0.71 21.52 4.41
C LEU A 88 0.39 22.33 5.68
N SER A 89 -0.88 22.45 6.03
CA SER A 89 -1.32 23.03 7.30
C SER A 89 -2.47 22.22 7.91
N GLY A 90 -2.94 22.59 9.11
CA GLY A 90 -3.96 21.84 9.84
C GLY A 90 -3.38 20.98 10.96
N GLU A 91 -4.16 20.02 11.44
CA GLU A 91 -3.79 19.11 12.53
C GLU A 91 -3.78 17.67 12.02
N LEU A 92 -2.84 16.87 12.52
CA LEU A 92 -2.78 15.45 12.15
C LEU A 92 -3.92 14.69 12.82
N ALA A 93 -4.60 13.82 12.07
CA ALA A 93 -5.64 12.97 12.63
C ALA A 93 -5.07 12.01 13.69
N PRO A 94 -5.76 11.75 14.82
CA PRO A 94 -5.28 10.85 15.86
C PRO A 94 -5.07 9.41 15.36
N GLU A 95 -5.71 9.03 14.26
CA GLU A 95 -5.55 7.76 13.57
C GLU A 95 -4.12 7.53 13.06
N VAL A 96 -3.25 8.55 13.02
CA VAL A 96 -1.80 8.33 12.83
C VAL A 96 -1.24 7.29 13.82
N GLY A 97 -1.81 7.19 15.02
CA GLY A 97 -1.43 6.20 16.02
C GLY A 97 -1.77 4.75 15.63
N GLN A 98 -2.50 4.52 14.54
CA GLN A 98 -2.75 3.20 13.95
C GLN A 98 -1.63 2.75 13.01
N LEU A 99 -0.67 3.63 12.67
CA LEU A 99 0.55 3.27 11.94
C LEU A 99 1.55 2.63 12.91
N LEU A 100 1.26 1.40 13.35
CA LEU A 100 1.98 0.75 14.46
C LEU A 100 3.45 0.46 14.18
N TYR A 101 3.82 0.35 12.89
CA TYR A 101 5.19 0.10 12.46
C TYR A 101 5.94 1.37 12.00
N LEU A 102 5.34 2.56 12.20
CA LEU A 102 5.95 3.82 11.81
C LEU A 102 7.21 4.09 12.65
N GLU A 103 8.34 4.26 11.96
CA GLU A 103 9.63 4.59 12.58
C GLU A 103 9.95 6.09 12.49
N ILE A 104 9.48 6.76 11.43
CA ILE A 104 9.80 8.17 11.15
C ILE A 104 8.55 8.94 10.72
N LEU A 105 8.33 10.11 11.33
CA LEU A 105 7.28 11.08 10.99
C LEU A 105 7.90 12.47 10.74
#